data_AF-A0A6A4GWT4-F1
#
_entry.id   AF-A0A6A4GWT4-F1
#
_cell.length_a   1.000
_cell.length_b   1.000
_cell.length_c   1.000
_cell.angle_alpha   90.00
_cell.angle_beta   90.00
_cell.angle_gamma   90.00
#
_symmetry.space_group_name_H-M   'P 1'
#
loop_
_entity.id
_entity.type
_entity.pdbx_description
1 polymer ?
#
loop_
_entity_poly.entity_id
_entity_poly.type
_entity_poly.pdbx_seq_one_letter_code
_entity_poly.pdbx_strand_id
1 'polypeptide(L)'
;FSYAASAKSTQANPCSNIPIWCPVCTQINPNSPAIWCYNAEEHFKIRHPNINCMNYTSLWEISNSEHEALAVVYRSQQKQPSRHG
;
A
#
# COMPACT_ATOMS: atom_id res chain seq x y z
N PHE A 1 1.95 3.71 -17.62
CA PHE A 1 1.90 2.58 -16.67
C PHE A 1 0.53 2.56 -16.01
N SER A 2 -0.25 1.48 -16.15
CA SER A 2 -1.62 1.39 -15.64
C SER A 2 -1.68 0.44 -14.45
N TYR A 3 -1.80 0.97 -13.24
CA TYR A 3 -1.89 0.22 -11.97
C TYR A 3 -3.34 -0.04 -11.52
N ALA A 4 -4.32 0.18 -12.42
CA ALA A 4 -5.75 0.06 -12.11
C ALA A 4 -6.16 -1.35 -11.61
N ALA A 5 -5.42 -2.39 -12.01
CA ALA A 5 -5.64 -3.76 -11.52
C ALA A 5 -5.20 -3.95 -10.05
N SER A 6 -4.18 -3.22 -9.60
CA SER A 6 -3.65 -3.28 -8.22
C SER A 6 -4.27 -2.24 -7.29
N ALA A 7 -4.89 -1.19 -7.85
CA ALA A 7 -5.61 -0.17 -7.09
C ALA A 7 -6.97 -0.63 -6.57
N LYS A 8 -7.50 -1.74 -7.09
CA LYS A 8 -8.71 -2.38 -6.57
C LYS A 8 -8.30 -3.44 -5.56
N SER A 9 -8.37 -3.10 -4.27
CA SER A 9 -8.46 -4.10 -3.22
C SER A 9 -9.69 -4.97 -3.52
N THR A 10 -9.44 -6.22 -3.92
CA THR A 10 -10.49 -7.20 -4.22
C THR A 10 -10.48 -8.26 -3.14
N GLN A 11 -11.60 -8.96 -2.95
CA GLN A 11 -11.69 -10.04 -1.96
C GLN A 11 -10.66 -11.17 -2.20
N ALA A 12 -10.09 -11.28 -3.40
CA ALA A 12 -9.01 -12.21 -3.72
C ALA A 12 -7.59 -11.61 -3.55
N ASN A 13 -7.45 -10.28 -3.62
CA ASN A 13 -6.19 -9.56 -3.41
C ASN A 13 -6.47 -8.26 -2.62
N PRO A 14 -6.56 -8.37 -1.29
CA PRO A 14 -7.03 -7.29 -0.42
C PRO A 14 -5.98 -6.23 -0.11
N CYS A 15 -4.82 -6.26 -0.76
CA CYS A 15 -3.76 -5.29 -0.50
C CYS A 15 -3.58 -4.31 -1.65
N SER A 16 -3.85 -3.04 -1.38
CA SER A 16 -3.56 -1.93 -2.27
C SER A 16 -2.06 -1.59 -2.22
N ASN A 17 -1.18 -2.55 -2.54
CA ASN A 17 0.25 -2.26 -2.74
C ASN A 17 0.43 -1.54 -4.08
N ILE A 18 0.06 -0.27 -4.09
CA ILE A 18 0.15 0.59 -5.26
C ILE A 18 1.25 1.64 -5.09
N PRO A 19 1.86 2.06 -6.21
CA PRO A 19 2.64 3.28 -6.22
C PRO A 19 1.73 4.47 -5.90
N ILE A 20 2.14 5.29 -4.95
CA ILE A 20 1.49 6.51 -4.50
C ILE A 20 2.40 7.73 -4.77
N TRP A 21 1.80 8.90 -4.91
CA TRP A 21 2.54 10.15 -5.04
C TRP A 21 2.83 10.72 -3.66
N CYS A 22 4.10 11.03 -3.38
CA CYS A 22 4.47 11.74 -2.16
C CYS A 22 4.10 13.22 -2.30
N PRO A 23 3.22 13.77 -1.44
CA PRO A 23 2.74 15.16 -1.55
C PRO A 23 3.84 16.19 -1.32
N VAL A 24 4.89 15.83 -0.58
CA VAL A 24 6.05 16.72 -0.35
C VAL A 24 6.96 16.73 -1.57
N CYS A 25 7.27 15.55 -2.13
CA CYS A 25 8.09 15.46 -3.33
C CYS A 25 7.44 16.15 -4.53
N THR A 26 6.12 15.99 -4.72
CA THR A 26 5.40 16.65 -5.82
C THR A 26 5.33 18.17 -5.69
N GLN A 27 5.32 18.71 -4.46
CA GLN A 27 5.43 20.15 -4.22
C GLN A 27 6.82 20.70 -4.62
N ILE A 28 7.89 19.94 -4.37
CA ILE A 28 9.26 20.36 -4.69
C ILE A 28 9.55 20.18 -6.18
N ASN A 29 9.18 19.03 -6.74
CA ASN A 29 9.35 18.70 -8.14
C ASN A 29 8.12 17.92 -8.63
N PRO A 30 7.30 18.47 -9.53
CA PRO A 30 6.10 17.82 -10.03
C PRO A 30 6.38 16.53 -10.81
N ASN A 31 7.63 16.32 -11.27
CA ASN A 31 8.06 15.10 -11.96
C ASN A 31 8.74 14.07 -11.03
N SER A 32 8.60 14.22 -9.71
CA SER A 32 9.15 13.26 -8.74
C SER A 32 8.57 11.87 -8.95
N PRO A 33 9.35 10.78 -8.88
CA PRO A 33 8.83 9.43 -9.08
C PRO A 33 7.84 9.03 -7.97
N ALA A 34 6.87 8.18 -8.31
CA ALA A 34 5.98 7.57 -7.34
C ALA A 34 6.72 6.61 -6.40
N ILE A 35 6.25 6.50 -5.17
CA ILE A 35 6.79 5.64 -4.12
C ILE A 35 5.83 4.51 -3.81
N TRP A 36 6.32 3.37 -3.34
CA TRP A 36 5.45 2.27 -2.92
C TRP A 36 4.85 2.56 -1.54
N CYS A 37 3.56 2.24 -1.36
CA CYS A 37 2.83 2.39 -0.09
C CYS A 37 3.62 1.83 1.12
N TYR A 38 4.12 0.59 1.04
CA TYR A 38 4.88 -0.03 2.13
C TYR A 38 6.18 0.70 2.50
N ASN A 39 6.78 1.39 1.52
CA ASN A 39 8.03 2.12 1.72
C ASN A 39 7.77 3.58 2.04
N ALA A 40 6.52 4.03 2.13
CA ALA A 40 6.22 5.44 2.29
C ALA A 40 6.68 5.98 3.64
N GLU A 41 6.48 5.22 4.73
CA GLU A 41 6.98 5.63 6.05
C GLU A 41 8.50 5.82 6.06
N GLU A 42 9.24 4.85 5.53
CA GLU A 42 10.71 4.93 5.42
C GLU A 42 11.13 6.08 4.51
N HIS A 43 10.45 6.27 3.37
CA HIS A 43 10.68 7.39 2.47
C HIS A 43 10.58 8.73 3.20
N PHE A 44 9.53 8.94 4.01
CA PHE A 44 9.39 10.17 4.80
C PHE A 44 10.53 10.32 5.82
N LYS A 45 10.91 9.26 6.53
CA LYS A 45 12.04 9.31 7.51
C LYS A 45 13.36 9.69 6.86
N ILE A 46 13.65 9.17 5.66
CA ILE A 46 14.94 9.39 4.98
C ILE A 46 14.96 10.67 4.15
N ARG A 47 13.90 10.93 3.37
CA ARG A 47 13.85 12.04 2.39
C ARG A 47 13.25 13.31 2.98
N HIS A 48 12.47 13.21 4.04
CA HIS A 48 11.78 14.32 4.69
C HIS A 48 11.97 14.32 6.22
N PRO A 49 13.21 14.26 6.73
CA PRO A 49 13.48 14.10 8.17
C PRO A 49 12.95 15.25 9.04
N ASN A 50 12.74 16.44 8.45
CA ASN A 50 12.21 17.61 9.14
C ASN A 50 10.67 17.67 9.13
N ILE A 51 9.99 16.71 8.50
CA ILE A 51 8.54 16.66 8.41
C ILE A 51 8.00 15.58 9.34
N ASN A 52 6.96 15.91 10.11
CA ASN A 52 6.27 14.91 10.91
C ASN A 52 5.52 13.93 9.99
N CYS A 53 6.10 12.75 9.80
CA CYS A 53 5.50 11.67 8.99
C CYS A 53 4.11 11.24 9.50
N MET A 54 3.79 11.43 10.78
CA MET A 54 2.48 11.07 11.33
C MET A 54 1.31 11.83 10.67
N ASN A 55 1.57 13.00 10.07
CA ASN A 55 0.54 13.74 9.33
C ASN A 55 0.15 13.08 8.00
N TYR A 56 0.89 12.06 7.56
CA TYR A 56 0.73 11.38 6.28
C TYR A 56 0.45 9.89 6.45
N THR A 57 0.14 9.41 7.67
CA THR A 57 -0.09 7.98 7.96
C THR A 57 -1.12 7.35 7.04
N SER A 58 -2.17 8.09 6.66
CA SER A 58 -3.21 7.64 5.73
C SER A 58 -2.68 7.21 4.35
N LEU A 59 -1.43 7.52 4.00
CA LEU A 59 -0.79 7.10 2.75
C LEU A 59 -0.25 5.65 2.79
N TRP A 60 0.02 5.10 3.97
CA TRP A 60 0.56 3.73 4.14
C TRP A 60 -0.18 2.90 5.19
N GLU A 61 -1.14 3.49 5.90
CA GLU A 61 -2.00 2.77 6.81
C GLU A 61 -2.85 1.80 6.01
N ILE A 62 -2.72 0.51 6.34
CA ILE A 62 -3.58 -0.52 5.80
C ILE A 62 -4.95 -0.30 6.42
N SER A 63 -5.95 -0.11 5.56
CA SER A 63 -7.32 0.12 6.00
C SER A 63 -7.81 -1.08 6.84
N ASN A 64 -8.61 -0.86 7.89
CA ASN A 64 -9.22 -1.97 8.64
C ASN A 64 -9.97 -2.96 7.72
N SER A 65 -10.60 -2.46 6.66
CA SER A 65 -11.26 -3.25 5.62
C SER A 65 -10.30 -4.14 4.83
N GLU A 66 -9.09 -3.68 4.53
CA GLU A 66 -8.03 -4.45 3.88
C GLU A 66 -7.49 -5.52 4.84
N HIS A 67 -7.34 -5.18 6.13
CA HIS A 67 -6.91 -6.11 7.17
C HIS A 67 -7.95 -7.23 7.41
N GLU A 68 -9.24 -6.90 7.46
CA GLU A 68 -10.33 -7.88 7.58
C GLU A 68 -10.41 -8.77 6.34
N ALA A 69 -10.28 -8.20 5.14
CA ALA A 69 -10.27 -8.98 3.91
C ALA A 69 -9.03 -9.89 3.81
N LEU A 70 -7.84 -9.42 4.24
CA LEU A 70 -6.62 -10.24 4.38
C LEU A 70 -6.83 -11.41 5.34
N ALA A 71 -7.46 -11.16 6.50
CA ALA A 71 -7.76 -12.21 7.47
C ALA A 71 -8.73 -13.26 6.93
N VAL A 72 -9.73 -12.84 6.13
CA VAL A 72 -10.66 -13.76 5.45
C VAL A 72 -9.96 -14.61 4.40
N VAL A 73 -9.09 -14.02 3.57
CA VAL A 73 -8.30 -14.74 2.57
C VAL A 73 -7.35 -15.75 3.23
N TYR A 74 -6.66 -15.35 4.30
CA TYR A 74 -5.77 -16.26 5.03
C TYR A 74 -6.53 -17.47 5.60
N ARG A 75 -7.71 -17.24 6.19
CA ARG A 75 -8.57 -18.32 6.72
C ARG A 75 -9.14 -19.23 5.62
N SER A 76 -9.42 -18.71 4.42
CA SER A 76 -9.98 -19.50 3.33
C SER A 76 -8.90 -20.37 2.66
N GLN A 77 -7.66 -19.91 2.60
CA GLN A 77 -6.51 -20.67 2.09
C GLN A 77 -6.13 -21.85 3.00
N GLN A 78 -6.24 -21.70 4.32
CA GLN A 78 -6.00 -22.81 5.28
C GLN A 78 -7.01 -23.96 5.16
N LYS A 79 -8.16 -23.75 4.50
CA LYS A 79 -9.20 -24.76 4.32
C LYS A 79 -9.13 -25.48 2.96
N GLN A 80 -8.21 -25.11 2.08
CA GLN A 80 -8.04 -25.76 0.79
C GLN A 80 -7.05 -26.93 0.96
N PRO A 81 -7.47 -28.21 0.93
CA PRO A 81 -6.52 -29.30 0.77
C PRO A 81 -5.80 -29.10 -0.57
N SER A 82 -4.48 -29.26 -0.55
CA SER A 82 -3.61 -29.17 -1.72
C SER A 82 -4.15 -30.02 -2.87
N ARG A 83 -4.68 -29.37 -3.91
CA ARG A 83 -4.87 -30.02 -5.22
C ARG A 83 -3.49 -30.14 -5.88
N HIS A 84 -2.78 -31.20 -5.52
CA HIS A 84 -1.75 -31.78 -6.38
C HIS A 84 -2.48 -32.38 -7.60
N GLY A 85 -2.17 -31.88 -8.79
CA GLY A 85 -2.55 -32.43 -10.08
C GLY A 85 -1.31 -32.49 -10.96
#